data_AF-A0A9X7V5V9-F1
#
_entry.id   AF-A0A9X7V5V9-F1
#
_cell.length_a   1.000
_cell.length_b   1.000
_cell.length_c   1.000
_cell.angle_alpha   90.00
_cell.angle_beta   90.00
_cell.angle_gamma   90.00
#
_symmetry.space_group_name_H-M   'P 1'
#
loop_
_entity.id
_entity.type
_entity.pdbx_description
1 polymer ?
#
loop_
_entity_poly.entity_id
_entity_poly.type
_entity_poly.pdbx_seq_one_letter_code
_entity_poly.pdbx_strand_id
1 'polypeptide(L)'
;MRLDFNVLWVDDQPDHVAAQITSITLKMAAEGFDFRPRQCTTLAEMESAIADDVFTDEIDLILVDWDLGNDTHGEDAIERIRQIVPYKDVVFYSGQASVVELRQKAYEKQLEGVYCASRPDLVDEVVGVFDSLIKKVLDLDHTRGIVMGATSDIDHMVNTCLTLAHGKLDEAGRAKFIDEAMRRVMEQVKNITKQGEKLSASPSVEALFKAHMLFTSDHRLRMLAAILGMDEFTVHAASVETIQLYREGVVSGRNALGHAVLVPQGKPNTVVDDAGKAVDIEDMRELRKLILRLRADFRALLDAMQM
;
A
#
# COMPACT_ATOMS: atom_id res chain seq x y z
N MET A 1 4.85 -0.46 -0.20
CA MET A 1 5.01 -0.58 1.26
C MET A 1 3.62 -0.68 1.87
N ARG A 2 3.45 -1.55 2.85
CA ARG A 2 2.20 -1.72 3.61
C ARG A 2 2.35 -0.99 4.95
N LEU A 3 1.29 -1.01 5.76
CA LEU A 3 1.39 -0.56 7.16
C LEU A 3 2.21 -1.54 8.00
N ASP A 4 2.18 -2.83 7.65
CA ASP A 4 3.08 -3.82 8.25
C ASP A 4 4.52 -3.60 7.73
N PHE A 5 5.47 -3.49 8.66
CA PHE A 5 6.90 -3.45 8.42
C PHE A 5 7.52 -4.77 8.91
N ASN A 6 7.72 -5.72 7.99
CA ASN A 6 8.14 -7.08 8.35
C ASN A 6 9.66 -7.16 8.46
N VAL A 7 10.12 -7.70 9.58
CA VAL A 7 11.55 -7.77 9.88
C VAL A 7 11.95 -9.21 10.15
N LEU A 8 12.96 -9.70 9.43
CA LEU A 8 13.58 -10.97 9.75
C LEU A 8 14.69 -10.73 10.77
N TRP A 9 14.61 -11.36 11.93
CA TRP A 9 15.55 -11.14 13.02
C TRP A 9 16.26 -12.44 13.41
N VAL A 10 17.54 -12.55 13.05
CA VAL A 10 18.38 -13.72 13.33
C VAL A 10 19.21 -13.46 14.60
N ASP A 11 18.87 -14.12 15.70
CA ASP A 11 19.53 -14.02 17.01
C ASP A 11 19.32 -15.35 17.77
N ASP A 12 20.38 -15.95 18.32
CA ASP A 12 20.33 -17.22 19.06
C ASP A 12 19.71 -17.06 20.46
N GLN A 13 19.58 -15.82 20.95
CA GLN A 13 19.09 -15.43 22.26
C GLN A 13 17.94 -14.41 22.15
N PRO A 14 16.77 -14.84 21.62
CA PRO A 14 15.64 -13.95 21.32
C PRO A 14 15.08 -13.20 22.54
N ASP A 15 15.24 -13.75 23.75
CA ASP A 15 14.80 -13.10 24.98
C ASP A 15 15.64 -11.87 25.34
N HIS A 16 16.88 -11.79 24.87
CA HIS A 16 17.80 -10.69 25.18
C HIS A 16 17.53 -9.42 24.38
N VAL A 17 16.57 -9.45 23.44
CA VAL A 17 16.22 -8.30 22.59
C VAL A 17 14.79 -7.80 22.80
N ALA A 18 14.06 -8.32 23.81
CA ALA A 18 12.68 -7.96 24.08
C ALA A 18 12.47 -6.45 24.36
N ALA A 19 13.43 -5.81 25.03
CA ALA A 19 13.38 -4.38 25.30
C ALA A 19 13.54 -3.55 24.01
N GLN A 20 14.43 -3.98 23.12
CA GLN A 20 14.68 -3.37 21.82
C GLN A 20 13.45 -3.51 20.93
N ILE A 21 12.86 -4.71 20.85
CA ILE A 21 11.59 -4.95 20.14
C ILE A 21 10.53 -3.96 20.60
N THR A 22 10.31 -3.85 21.92
CA THR A 22 9.32 -2.93 22.50
C THR A 22 9.58 -1.48 22.09
N SER A 23 10.84 -1.04 22.15
CA SER A 23 11.21 0.33 21.80
C SER A 23 11.01 0.62 20.31
N ILE A 24 11.41 -0.31 19.43
CA ILE A 24 11.25 -0.21 17.98
C ILE A 24 9.76 -0.16 17.61
N THR A 25 8.93 -1.04 18.21
CA THR A 25 7.47 -1.04 18.00
C THR A 25 6.86 0.33 18.31
N LEU A 26 7.20 0.94 19.44
CA LEU A 26 6.66 2.24 19.83
C LEU A 26 7.08 3.35 18.86
N LYS A 27 8.35 3.36 18.43
CA LYS A 27 8.87 4.36 17.49
C LYS A 27 8.25 4.22 16.09
N MET A 28 8.12 3.00 15.56
CA MET A 28 7.49 2.77 14.26
C MET A 28 5.98 3.06 14.28
N ALA A 29 5.29 2.71 15.37
CA ALA A 29 3.87 3.02 15.54
C ALA A 29 3.61 4.53 15.57
N ALA A 30 4.54 5.33 16.10
CA ALA A 30 4.45 6.80 16.06
C ALA A 30 4.49 7.35 14.63
N GLU A 31 5.14 6.65 13.71
CA GLU A 31 5.18 6.96 12.27
C GLU A 31 4.04 6.27 11.48
N GLY A 32 3.15 5.54 12.16
CA GLY A 32 1.99 4.89 11.55
C GLY A 32 2.25 3.50 10.96
N PHE A 33 3.33 2.82 11.35
CA PHE A 33 3.67 1.48 10.90
C PHE A 33 3.61 0.44 12.02
N ASP A 34 3.20 -0.78 11.68
CA ASP A 34 3.16 -1.92 12.59
C ASP A 34 4.44 -2.75 12.46
N PHE A 35 5.22 -2.85 13.54
CA PHE A 35 6.48 -3.60 13.53
C PHE A 35 6.22 -5.10 13.68
N ARG A 36 6.61 -5.89 12.67
CA ARG A 36 6.36 -7.34 12.60
C ARG A 36 7.68 -8.12 12.58
N PRO A 37 8.37 -8.30 13.72
CA PRO A 37 9.58 -9.11 13.78
C PRO A 37 9.26 -10.60 13.73
N ARG A 38 9.95 -11.33 12.85
CA ARG A 38 10.02 -12.79 12.81
C ARG A 38 11.40 -13.20 13.32
N GLN A 39 11.45 -13.72 14.54
CA GLN A 39 12.69 -14.19 15.15
C GLN A 39 13.07 -15.58 14.62
N CYS A 40 14.33 -15.74 14.26
CA CYS A 40 14.96 -16.99 13.83
C CYS A 40 16.19 -17.23 14.71
N THR A 41 16.24 -18.38 15.36
CA THR A 41 17.32 -18.75 16.28
C THR A 41 18.44 -19.53 15.61
N THR A 42 18.20 -20.01 14.37
CA THR A 42 19.17 -20.79 13.61
C THR A 42 19.18 -20.38 12.14
N LEU A 43 20.28 -20.71 11.45
CA LEU A 43 20.38 -20.50 10.00
C LEU A 43 19.35 -21.31 9.21
N ALA A 44 18.97 -22.51 9.68
CA ALA A 44 17.95 -23.32 9.03
C ALA A 44 16.55 -22.68 9.14
N GLU A 45 16.22 -22.10 10.29
CA GLU A 45 14.97 -21.34 10.47
C GLU A 45 14.95 -20.10 9.58
N MET A 46 16.09 -19.40 9.47
CA MET A 46 16.27 -18.26 8.57
C MET A 46 16.07 -18.68 7.11
N GLU A 47 16.75 -19.73 6.64
CA GLU A 47 16.63 -20.22 5.26
C GLU A 47 15.18 -20.64 4.95
N SER A 48 14.52 -21.34 5.88
CA SER A 48 13.11 -21.70 5.77
C SER A 48 12.19 -20.48 5.72
N ALA A 49 12.46 -19.46 6.53
CA ALA A 49 11.69 -18.22 6.55
C ALA A 49 11.78 -17.40 5.25
N ILE A 50 12.91 -17.51 4.54
CA ILE A 50 13.13 -16.81 3.26
C ILE A 50 12.72 -17.69 2.05
N ALA A 51 12.83 -19.01 2.15
CA ALA A 51 12.54 -19.93 1.04
C ALA A 51 11.05 -20.02 0.64
N ASP A 52 10.13 -19.59 1.50
CA ASP A 52 8.75 -19.36 1.09
C ASP A 52 8.72 -18.16 0.13
N ASP A 53 8.54 -18.38 -1.19
CA ASP A 53 8.48 -17.35 -2.25
C ASP A 53 7.53 -16.18 -1.90
N VAL A 54 6.54 -16.41 -1.03
CA VAL A 54 5.60 -15.41 -0.53
C VAL A 54 6.30 -14.36 0.37
N PHE A 55 7.35 -14.73 1.09
CA PHE A 55 8.01 -13.90 2.10
C PHE A 55 9.23 -13.11 1.60
N THR A 56 9.87 -13.51 0.50
CA THR A 56 11.07 -12.80 -0.03
C THR A 56 10.80 -11.32 -0.32
N ASP A 57 9.64 -11.02 -0.90
CA ASP A 57 9.22 -9.65 -1.18
C ASP A 57 8.67 -8.92 0.05
N GLU A 58 8.17 -9.64 1.06
CA GLU A 58 7.54 -9.07 2.25
C GLU A 58 8.51 -8.63 3.34
N ILE A 59 9.75 -9.14 3.36
CA ILE A 59 10.76 -8.75 4.34
C ILE A 59 11.27 -7.33 4.00
N ASP A 60 11.01 -6.35 4.85
CA ASP A 60 11.43 -4.96 4.64
C ASP A 60 12.86 -4.71 5.16
N LEU A 61 13.24 -5.39 6.24
CA LEU A 61 14.56 -5.24 6.89
C LEU A 61 15.02 -6.56 7.50
N ILE A 62 16.33 -6.77 7.56
CA ILE A 62 16.94 -7.95 8.17
C ILE A 62 17.86 -7.52 9.32
N LEU A 63 17.73 -8.15 10.48
CA LEU A 63 18.57 -7.95 11.66
C LEU A 63 19.33 -9.25 11.91
N VAL A 64 20.65 -9.16 12.14
CA VAL A 64 21.51 -10.32 12.38
C VAL A 64 22.45 -10.03 13.55
N ASP A 65 22.39 -10.85 14.60
CA ASP A 65 23.42 -10.84 15.65
C ASP A 65 24.72 -11.47 15.14
N TRP A 66 25.84 -10.97 15.63
CA TRP A 66 27.16 -11.48 15.30
C TRP A 66 27.45 -12.88 15.82
N ASP A 67 27.03 -13.19 17.04
CA ASP A 67 27.28 -14.48 17.65
C ASP A 67 25.99 -15.30 17.58
N LEU A 68 25.94 -16.26 16.66
CA LEU A 68 24.79 -17.16 16.51
C LEU A 68 25.00 -18.51 17.21
N GLY A 69 26.03 -18.60 18.07
CA GLY A 69 26.41 -19.81 18.76
C GLY A 69 27.01 -20.89 17.86
N ASN A 70 27.54 -21.96 18.48
CA ASN A 70 28.14 -23.12 17.77
C ASN A 70 29.17 -22.73 16.68
N ASP A 71 30.04 -21.77 16.97
CA ASP A 71 31.04 -21.20 16.03
C ASP A 71 30.45 -20.61 14.74
N THR A 72 29.14 -20.34 14.73
CA THR A 72 28.44 -19.72 13.60
C THR A 72 28.38 -18.22 13.83
N HIS A 73 28.84 -17.44 12.85
CA HIS A 73 28.87 -15.99 12.97
C HIS A 73 27.88 -15.34 12.01
N GLY A 74 27.38 -14.16 12.38
CA GLY A 74 26.36 -13.46 11.61
C GLY A 74 26.80 -13.08 10.20
N GLU A 75 28.09 -12.84 9.94
CA GLU A 75 28.58 -12.58 8.58
C GLU A 75 28.40 -13.79 7.62
N ASP A 76 28.39 -15.03 8.15
CA ASP A 76 28.06 -16.22 7.38
C ASP A 76 26.55 -16.27 7.06
N ALA A 77 25.71 -15.85 8.02
CA ALA A 77 24.28 -15.73 7.82
C ALA A 77 23.96 -14.71 6.72
N ILE A 78 24.59 -13.54 6.78
CA ILE A 78 24.37 -12.46 5.81
C ILE A 78 24.81 -12.89 4.41
N GLU A 79 25.94 -13.59 4.28
CA GLU A 79 26.39 -14.13 3.00
C GLU A 79 25.35 -15.06 2.36
N ARG A 80 24.71 -15.94 3.14
CA ARG A 80 23.64 -16.82 2.66
C ARG A 80 22.37 -16.06 2.31
N ILE A 81 21.97 -15.11 3.16
CA ILE A 81 20.82 -14.24 2.90
C ILE A 81 20.98 -13.51 1.56
N ARG A 82 22.19 -13.03 1.25
CA ARG A 82 22.51 -12.36 -0.03
C ARG A 82 22.36 -13.26 -1.25
N GLN A 83 22.45 -14.58 -1.11
CA GLN A 83 22.20 -15.53 -2.21
C GLN A 83 20.71 -15.61 -2.57
N ILE A 84 19.82 -15.25 -1.64
CA ILE A 84 18.36 -15.35 -1.81
C ILE A 84 17.73 -13.98 -2.04
N VAL A 85 18.08 -12.99 -1.20
CA VAL A 85 17.56 -11.61 -1.24
C VAL A 85 18.70 -10.58 -1.31
N PRO A 86 19.35 -10.44 -2.48
CA PRO A 86 20.63 -9.73 -2.62
C PRO A 86 20.60 -8.25 -2.28
N TYR A 87 19.44 -7.58 -2.32
CA TYR A 87 19.33 -6.13 -2.20
C TYR A 87 18.61 -5.63 -0.94
N LYS A 88 18.26 -6.51 0.01
CA LYS A 88 17.61 -6.07 1.25
C LYS A 88 18.62 -5.43 2.19
N ASP A 89 18.25 -4.36 2.87
CA ASP A 89 19.12 -3.76 3.88
C ASP A 89 19.27 -4.69 5.07
N VAL A 90 20.47 -4.74 5.65
CA VAL A 90 20.79 -5.60 6.81
C VAL A 90 21.36 -4.75 7.93
N VAL A 91 20.84 -4.88 9.14
CA VAL A 91 21.45 -4.37 10.37
C VAL A 91 22.21 -5.52 11.03
N PHE A 92 23.53 -5.45 10.98
CA PHE A 92 24.45 -6.38 11.62
C PHE A 92 24.89 -5.82 12.97
N TYR A 93 24.57 -6.51 14.06
CA TYR A 93 24.85 -5.98 15.39
C TYR A 93 25.53 -6.99 16.31
N SER A 94 26.11 -6.47 17.39
CA SER A 94 26.73 -7.33 18.40
C SER A 94 26.67 -6.72 19.79
N GLY A 95 26.52 -7.58 20.80
CA GLY A 95 26.79 -7.24 22.20
C GLY A 95 28.24 -7.44 22.62
N GLN A 96 29.07 -8.09 21.78
CA GLN A 96 30.43 -8.53 22.12
C GLN A 96 31.49 -7.88 21.24
N ALA A 97 31.31 -7.91 19.91
CA ALA A 97 32.20 -7.31 18.95
C ALA A 97 31.96 -5.80 18.82
N SER A 98 33.02 -5.04 18.61
CA SER A 98 32.92 -3.61 18.31
C SER A 98 32.38 -3.37 16.90
N VAL A 99 31.78 -2.20 16.69
CA VAL A 99 31.27 -1.79 15.37
C VAL A 99 32.36 -1.78 14.29
N VAL A 100 33.61 -1.49 14.67
CA VAL A 100 34.76 -1.51 13.74
C VAL A 100 35.06 -2.94 13.29
N GLU A 101 35.00 -3.91 14.20
CA GLU A 101 35.19 -5.32 13.88
C GLU A 101 34.05 -5.85 12.99
N LEU A 102 32.80 -5.50 13.28
CA LEU A 102 31.65 -5.87 12.43
C LEU A 102 31.82 -5.35 10.99
N ARG A 103 32.24 -4.09 10.83
CA ARG A 103 32.52 -3.51 9.50
C ARG A 103 33.65 -4.23 8.78
N GLN A 104 34.70 -4.60 9.51
CA GLN A 104 35.82 -5.36 8.95
C GLN A 104 35.36 -6.74 8.46
N LYS A 105 34.54 -7.46 9.26
CA LYS A 105 33.95 -8.74 8.86
C LYS A 105 33.07 -8.64 7.63
N ALA A 106 32.21 -7.63 7.58
CA ALA A 106 31.37 -7.36 6.42
C ALA A 106 32.23 -7.07 5.16
N TYR A 107 33.28 -6.27 5.31
CA TYR A 107 34.21 -5.94 4.22
C TYR A 107 34.97 -7.17 3.70
N GLU A 108 35.50 -8.01 4.60
CA GLU A 108 36.25 -9.23 4.25
C GLU A 108 35.41 -10.19 3.40
N LYS A 109 34.10 -10.25 3.66
CA LYS A 109 33.12 -11.02 2.90
C LYS A 109 32.45 -10.26 1.75
N GLN A 110 32.87 -9.02 1.48
CA GLN A 110 32.32 -8.17 0.42
C GLN A 110 30.79 -7.98 0.53
N LEU A 111 30.30 -7.86 1.77
CA LEU A 111 28.88 -7.69 2.06
C LEU A 111 28.49 -6.21 1.90
N GLU A 112 27.64 -5.92 0.91
CA GLU A 112 27.11 -4.57 0.68
C GLU A 112 25.75 -4.37 1.37
N GLY A 113 25.34 -3.11 1.58
CA GLY A 113 24.05 -2.78 2.21
C GLY A 113 23.93 -3.25 3.67
N VAL A 114 25.04 -3.26 4.40
CA VAL A 114 25.11 -3.68 5.82
C VAL A 114 25.38 -2.46 6.72
N TYR A 115 24.46 -2.22 7.64
CA TYR A 115 24.56 -1.22 8.71
C TYR A 115 25.06 -1.91 9.97
N CYS A 116 26.15 -1.43 10.57
CA CYS A 116 26.78 -2.08 11.73
C CYS A 116 26.47 -1.33 13.02
N ALA A 117 25.92 -2.01 14.01
CA ALA A 117 25.51 -1.42 15.30
C ALA A 117 26.05 -2.17 16.51
N SER A 118 26.19 -1.46 17.63
CA SER A 118 26.32 -2.11 18.94
C SER A 118 24.93 -2.49 19.46
N ARG A 119 24.82 -3.48 20.35
CA ARG A 119 23.54 -3.86 20.97
C ARG A 119 22.86 -2.70 21.72
N PRO A 120 23.58 -1.81 22.44
CA PRO A 120 23.00 -0.59 23.00
C PRO A 120 22.42 0.38 21.95
N ASP A 121 23.07 0.50 20.79
CA ASP A 121 22.68 1.45 19.74
C ASP A 121 21.69 0.85 18.72
N LEU A 122 21.36 -0.44 18.85
CA LEU A 122 20.56 -1.20 17.88
C LEU A 122 19.22 -0.53 17.56
N VAL A 123 18.53 0.01 18.58
CA VAL A 123 17.24 0.67 18.38
C VAL A 123 17.39 1.90 17.48
N ASP A 124 18.42 2.70 17.69
CA ASP A 124 18.62 3.94 16.93
C ASP A 124 19.08 3.64 15.50
N GLU A 125 19.92 2.61 15.30
CA GLU A 125 20.31 2.18 13.95
C GLU A 125 19.11 1.62 13.17
N VAL A 126 18.32 0.73 13.78
CA VAL A 126 17.13 0.14 13.13
C VAL A 126 16.13 1.23 12.75
N VAL A 127 15.88 2.19 13.65
CA VAL A 127 14.98 3.32 13.37
C VAL A 127 15.56 4.25 12.30
N GLY A 128 16.87 4.48 12.30
CA GLY A 128 17.53 5.27 11.26
C GLY A 128 17.40 4.64 9.87
N VAL A 129 17.58 3.31 9.77
CA VAL A 129 17.37 2.56 8.52
C VAL A 129 15.89 2.58 8.12
N PHE A 130 14.98 2.34 9.05
CA PHE A 130 13.53 2.46 8.84
C PHE A 130 13.15 3.85 8.29
N ASP A 131 13.60 4.93 8.92
CA ASP A 131 13.35 6.30 8.46
C ASP A 131 13.85 6.52 7.03
N SER A 132 14.99 5.91 6.68
CA SER A 132 15.55 6.01 5.32
C SER A 132 14.70 5.26 4.28
N LEU A 133 14.12 4.11 4.67
CA LEU A 133 13.25 3.29 3.83
C LEU A 133 11.89 3.97 3.63
N ILE A 134 11.29 4.50 4.69
CA ILE A 134 9.95 5.11 4.62
C ILE A 134 9.97 6.51 4.00
N LYS A 135 11.08 7.25 4.06
CA LYS A 135 11.17 8.60 3.44
C LYS A 135 10.81 8.63 1.96
N LYS A 136 11.07 7.54 1.23
CA LYS A 136 10.71 7.39 -0.19
C LYS A 136 9.23 7.06 -0.40
N VAL A 137 8.54 6.64 0.65
CA VAL A 137 7.16 6.13 0.64
C VAL A 137 6.18 7.09 1.30
N LEU A 138 6.66 7.97 2.18
CA LEU A 138 5.88 9.06 2.79
C LEU A 138 5.66 10.24 1.83
N ASP A 139 5.98 10.12 0.53
CA ASP A 139 5.47 11.09 -0.43
C ASP A 139 3.92 11.01 -0.49
N LEU A 140 3.28 12.12 -0.83
CA LEU A 140 1.82 12.22 -0.77
C LEU A 140 1.11 11.25 -1.72
N ASP A 141 1.75 10.85 -2.81
CA ASP A 141 1.14 9.97 -3.80
C ASP A 141 1.17 8.50 -3.33
N HIS A 142 2.28 8.05 -2.75
CA HIS A 142 2.38 6.74 -2.12
C HIS A 142 1.50 6.65 -0.86
N THR A 143 1.51 7.69 -0.02
CA THR A 143 0.65 7.77 1.17
C THR A 143 -0.83 7.65 0.79
N ARG A 144 -1.25 8.29 -0.31
CA ARG A 144 -2.63 8.14 -0.81
C ARG A 144 -2.96 6.69 -1.16
N GLY A 145 -2.03 5.97 -1.79
CA GLY A 145 -2.20 4.53 -2.09
C GLY A 145 -2.30 3.67 -0.83
N ILE A 146 -1.46 3.92 0.18
CA ILE A 146 -1.49 3.22 1.47
C ILE A 146 -2.82 3.45 2.19
N VAL A 147 -3.25 4.72 2.30
CA VAL A 147 -4.53 5.07 2.93
C VAL A 147 -5.69 4.39 2.22
N MET A 148 -5.72 4.42 0.87
CA MET A 148 -6.77 3.74 0.11
C MET A 148 -6.81 2.24 0.42
N GLY A 149 -5.67 1.53 0.31
CA GLY A 149 -5.62 0.10 0.60
C GLY A 149 -6.08 -0.24 2.02
N ALA A 150 -5.56 0.47 3.03
CA ALA A 150 -5.94 0.24 4.43
C ALA A 150 -7.43 0.52 4.70
N THR A 151 -8.01 1.55 4.08
CA THR A 151 -9.44 1.83 4.23
C THR A 151 -10.31 0.80 3.52
N SER A 152 -9.88 0.28 2.37
CA SER A 152 -10.60 -0.80 1.66
C SER A 152 -10.63 -2.08 2.48
N ASP A 153 -9.52 -2.43 3.16
CA ASP A 153 -9.46 -3.56 4.08
C ASP A 153 -10.44 -3.38 5.26
N ILE A 154 -10.48 -2.19 5.86
CA ILE A 154 -11.43 -1.86 6.94
C ILE A 154 -12.88 -1.96 6.46
N ASP A 155 -13.21 -1.41 5.29
CA ASP A 155 -14.55 -1.47 4.71
C ASP A 155 -14.99 -2.92 4.46
N HIS A 156 -14.07 -3.77 3.97
CA HIS A 156 -14.31 -5.20 3.82
C HIS A 156 -14.58 -5.89 5.17
N MET A 157 -13.79 -5.57 6.20
CA MET A 157 -14.00 -6.09 7.56
C MET A 157 -15.36 -5.66 8.11
N VAL A 158 -15.76 -4.40 7.92
CA VAL A 158 -17.06 -3.88 8.34
C VAL A 158 -18.19 -4.65 7.66
N ASN A 159 -18.12 -4.87 6.34
CA ASN A 159 -19.12 -5.64 5.59
C ASN A 159 -19.20 -7.09 6.07
N THR A 160 -18.06 -7.70 6.37
CA THR A 160 -17.99 -9.05 6.94
C THR A 160 -18.66 -9.10 8.32
N CYS A 161 -18.37 -8.13 9.19
CA CYS A 161 -19.00 -8.00 10.50
C CYS A 161 -20.53 -7.83 10.39
N LEU A 162 -21.00 -6.98 9.47
CA LEU A 162 -22.44 -6.76 9.25
C LEU A 162 -23.14 -8.04 8.76
N THR A 163 -22.51 -8.77 7.84
CA THR A 163 -23.03 -10.04 7.32
C THR A 163 -23.13 -11.10 8.43
N LEU A 164 -22.07 -11.25 9.24
CA LEU A 164 -22.05 -12.17 10.38
C LEU A 164 -23.07 -11.77 11.46
N ALA A 165 -23.22 -10.47 11.74
CA ALA A 165 -24.20 -9.97 12.68
C ALA A 165 -25.62 -10.29 12.22
N HIS A 166 -25.97 -9.98 10.96
CA HIS A 166 -27.27 -10.28 10.38
C HIS A 166 -27.60 -11.78 10.44
N GLY A 167 -26.62 -12.66 10.15
CA GLY A 167 -26.80 -14.11 10.22
C GLY A 167 -27.17 -14.63 11.62
N LYS A 168 -26.69 -13.97 12.68
CA LYS A 168 -26.94 -14.33 14.09
C LYS A 168 -28.25 -13.79 14.67
N LEU A 169 -28.92 -12.88 13.98
CA LEU A 169 -30.19 -12.31 14.43
C LEU A 169 -31.36 -13.28 14.19
N ASP A 170 -32.36 -13.20 15.06
CA ASP A 170 -33.68 -13.81 14.88
C ASP A 170 -34.50 -13.06 13.82
N GLU A 171 -35.69 -13.55 13.48
CA GLU A 171 -36.52 -12.96 12.42
C GLU A 171 -36.88 -11.49 12.69
N ALA A 172 -37.23 -11.17 13.94
CA ALA A 172 -37.53 -9.80 14.36
C ALA A 172 -36.29 -8.89 14.31
N GLY A 173 -35.12 -9.39 14.70
CA GLY A 173 -33.85 -8.67 14.60
C GLY A 173 -33.42 -8.42 13.16
N ARG A 174 -33.57 -9.41 12.26
CA ARG A 174 -33.27 -9.26 10.83
C ARG A 174 -34.16 -8.21 10.17
N ALA A 175 -35.47 -8.20 10.47
CA ALA A 175 -36.37 -7.16 9.98
C ALA A 175 -35.92 -5.76 10.42
N LYS A 176 -35.60 -5.57 11.70
CA LYS A 176 -35.09 -4.30 12.22
C LYS A 176 -33.77 -3.86 11.58
N PHE A 177 -32.87 -4.80 11.32
CA PHE A 177 -31.61 -4.53 10.64
C PHE A 177 -31.83 -3.95 9.25
N ILE A 178 -32.71 -4.59 8.46
CA ILE A 178 -33.05 -4.15 7.10
C ILE A 178 -33.80 -2.81 7.14
N ASP A 179 -34.73 -2.62 8.08
CA ASP A 179 -35.46 -1.36 8.23
C ASP A 179 -34.52 -0.18 8.51
N GLU A 180 -33.54 -0.34 9.41
CA GLU A 180 -32.56 0.70 9.69
C GLU A 180 -31.64 0.99 8.48
N ALA A 181 -31.21 -0.06 7.77
CA ALA A 181 -30.43 0.12 6.53
C ALA A 181 -31.22 0.90 5.47
N MET A 182 -32.47 0.52 5.24
CA MET A 182 -33.36 1.18 4.29
C MET A 182 -33.68 2.62 4.70
N ARG A 183 -33.87 2.88 6.00
CA ARG A 183 -34.07 4.25 6.52
C ARG A 183 -32.91 5.16 6.15
N ARG A 184 -31.67 4.70 6.33
CA ARG A 184 -30.45 5.46 5.97
C ARG A 184 -30.35 5.71 4.46
N VAL A 185 -30.67 4.70 3.64
CA VAL A 185 -30.71 4.85 2.17
C VAL A 185 -31.72 5.92 1.76
N MET A 186 -32.93 5.88 2.31
CA MET A 186 -33.98 6.85 2.00
C MET A 186 -33.63 8.28 2.42
N GLU A 187 -32.96 8.44 3.57
CA GLU A 187 -32.45 9.73 4.03
C GLU A 187 -31.41 10.29 3.05
N GLN A 188 -30.50 9.45 2.57
CA GLN A 188 -29.50 9.82 1.59
C GLN A 188 -30.13 10.23 0.25
N VAL A 189 -31.12 9.47 -0.25
CA VAL A 189 -31.86 9.81 -1.47
C VAL A 189 -32.51 11.18 -1.33
N LYS A 190 -33.18 11.46 -0.21
CA LYS A 190 -33.80 12.77 0.05
C LYS A 190 -32.79 13.91 0.05
N ASN A 191 -31.60 13.69 0.61
CA ASN A 191 -30.53 14.69 0.61
C ASN A 191 -30.01 14.98 -0.80
N ILE A 192 -29.82 13.94 -1.62
CA ILE A 192 -29.42 14.05 -3.03
C ILE A 192 -30.49 14.83 -3.83
N THR A 193 -31.78 14.53 -3.65
CA THR A 193 -32.88 15.26 -4.30
C THR A 193 -32.82 16.75 -3.99
N LYS A 194 -32.69 17.12 -2.70
CA LYS A 194 -32.57 18.53 -2.30
C LYS A 194 -31.35 19.23 -2.91
N GLN A 195 -30.22 18.54 -3.03
CA GLN A 195 -29.04 19.09 -3.69
C GLN A 195 -29.31 19.34 -5.19
N GLY A 196 -30.00 18.42 -5.86
CA GLY A 196 -30.42 18.57 -7.25
C GLY A 196 -31.39 19.74 -7.49
N GLU A 197 -32.36 19.92 -6.59
CA GLU A 197 -33.29 21.06 -6.62
C GLU A 197 -32.55 22.40 -6.48
N LYS A 198 -31.62 22.50 -5.51
CA LYS A 198 -30.79 23.70 -5.32
C LYS A 198 -29.93 24.01 -6.54
N LEU A 199 -29.32 22.99 -7.14
CA LEU A 199 -28.49 23.15 -8.33
C LEU A 199 -29.33 23.61 -9.53
N SER A 200 -30.54 23.06 -9.69
CA SER A 200 -31.49 23.47 -10.73
C SER A 200 -31.97 24.91 -10.57
N ALA A 201 -32.11 25.39 -9.33
CA ALA A 201 -32.56 26.76 -9.03
C ALA A 201 -31.48 27.83 -9.33
N SER A 202 -30.20 27.45 -9.36
CA SER A 202 -29.09 28.38 -9.65
C SER A 202 -27.96 27.65 -10.37
N PRO A 203 -28.16 27.31 -11.66
CA PRO A 203 -27.19 26.52 -12.41
C PRO A 203 -25.95 27.37 -12.72
N SER A 204 -24.77 26.86 -12.38
CA SER A 204 -23.49 27.42 -12.80
C SER A 204 -22.46 26.31 -12.97
N VAL A 205 -21.43 26.56 -13.78
CA VAL A 205 -20.31 25.61 -13.98
C VAL A 205 -19.63 25.31 -12.64
N GLU A 206 -19.43 26.32 -11.80
CA GLU A 206 -18.85 26.15 -10.47
C GLU A 206 -19.73 25.28 -9.56
N ALA A 207 -21.04 25.50 -9.56
CA ALA A 207 -21.99 24.71 -8.79
C ALA A 207 -22.02 23.24 -9.26
N LEU A 208 -21.97 23.00 -10.56
CA LEU A 208 -21.86 21.66 -11.15
C LEU A 208 -20.56 20.95 -10.71
N PHE A 209 -19.43 21.65 -10.72
CA PHE A 209 -18.14 21.06 -10.33
C PHE A 209 -18.04 20.76 -8.83
N LYS A 210 -18.77 21.47 -7.97
CA LYS A 210 -18.88 21.18 -6.53
C LYS A 210 -19.86 20.04 -6.22
N ALA A 211 -20.79 19.73 -7.12
CA ALA A 211 -21.81 18.70 -6.92
C ALA A 211 -21.29 17.28 -7.22
N HIS A 212 -20.24 16.82 -6.54
CA HIS A 212 -19.51 15.57 -6.85
C HIS A 212 -20.39 14.30 -6.89
N MET A 213 -21.46 14.23 -6.09
CA MET A 213 -22.39 13.09 -6.06
C MET A 213 -23.37 13.06 -7.24
N LEU A 214 -23.70 14.23 -7.81
CA LEU A 214 -24.66 14.38 -8.90
C LEU A 214 -23.95 14.49 -10.26
N PHE A 215 -22.84 15.22 -10.29
CA PHE A 215 -22.01 15.45 -11.46
C PHE A 215 -20.62 14.83 -11.24
N THR A 216 -20.62 13.50 -11.34
CA THR A 216 -19.47 12.63 -11.09
C THR A 216 -18.36 12.86 -12.11
N SER A 217 -17.17 12.29 -11.85
CA SER A 217 -16.05 12.35 -12.80
C SER A 217 -16.40 11.74 -14.17
N ASP A 218 -17.21 10.67 -14.21
CA ASP A 218 -17.67 10.09 -15.48
C ASP A 218 -18.56 11.06 -16.26
N HIS A 219 -19.50 11.74 -15.58
CA HIS A 219 -20.35 12.76 -16.20
C HIS A 219 -19.51 13.90 -16.79
N ARG A 220 -18.46 14.35 -16.08
CA ARG A 220 -17.53 15.40 -16.55
C ARG A 220 -16.80 14.97 -17.82
N LEU A 221 -16.28 13.75 -17.86
CA LEU A 221 -15.55 13.23 -19.02
C LEU A 221 -16.48 13.06 -20.22
N ARG A 222 -17.69 12.54 -20.03
CA ARG A 222 -18.70 12.46 -21.10
C ARG A 222 -19.07 13.83 -21.63
N MET A 223 -19.27 14.81 -20.74
CA MET A 223 -19.58 16.19 -21.14
C MET A 223 -18.42 16.81 -21.93
N LEU A 224 -17.17 16.63 -21.48
CA LEU A 224 -16.01 17.12 -22.22
C LEU A 224 -15.94 16.49 -23.61
N ALA A 225 -16.08 15.16 -23.73
CA ALA A 225 -16.10 14.47 -25.02
C ALA A 225 -17.23 14.98 -25.93
N ALA A 226 -18.42 15.23 -25.38
CA ALA A 226 -19.55 15.76 -26.13
C ALA A 226 -19.28 17.19 -26.64
N ILE A 227 -18.67 18.06 -25.83
CA ILE A 227 -18.32 19.43 -26.21
C ILE A 227 -17.23 19.43 -27.28
N LEU A 228 -16.19 18.61 -27.15
CA LEU A 228 -15.12 18.51 -28.15
C LEU A 228 -15.59 17.94 -29.49
N GLY A 229 -16.77 17.31 -29.53
CA GLY A 229 -17.42 16.86 -30.76
C GLY A 229 -18.27 17.92 -31.47
N MET A 230 -18.41 19.14 -30.90
CA MET A 230 -19.15 20.24 -31.52
C MET A 230 -18.28 20.96 -32.56
N ASP A 231 -18.91 21.64 -33.52
CA ASP A 231 -18.24 22.31 -34.64
C ASP A 231 -17.21 23.35 -34.15
N GLU A 232 -17.53 24.03 -33.05
CA GLU A 232 -16.69 25.03 -32.40
C GLU A 232 -15.36 24.47 -31.86
N PHE A 233 -15.28 23.16 -31.62
CA PHE A 233 -14.11 22.48 -31.05
C PHE A 233 -13.51 21.44 -32.00
N THR A 234 -13.81 21.51 -33.30
CA THR A 234 -13.32 20.57 -34.33
C THR A 234 -11.80 20.38 -34.33
N VAL A 235 -11.03 21.42 -33.99
CA VAL A 235 -9.56 21.37 -33.84
C VAL A 235 -9.11 20.37 -32.77
N HIS A 236 -9.97 20.08 -31.79
CA HIS A 236 -9.70 19.17 -30.67
C HIS A 236 -10.47 17.84 -30.78
N ALA A 237 -11.17 17.58 -31.88
CA ALA A 237 -12.01 16.39 -32.03
C ALA A 237 -11.24 15.07 -31.83
N ALA A 238 -9.95 15.03 -32.17
CA ALA A 238 -9.09 13.87 -31.94
C ALA A 238 -8.95 13.50 -30.45
N SER A 239 -9.09 14.47 -29.54
CA SER A 239 -9.00 14.24 -28.09
C SER A 239 -10.23 13.51 -27.52
N VAL A 240 -11.32 13.38 -28.29
CA VAL A 240 -12.49 12.57 -27.88
C VAL A 240 -12.09 11.12 -27.65
N GLU A 241 -11.26 10.55 -28.52
CA GLU A 241 -10.74 9.17 -28.38
C GLU A 241 -9.91 9.02 -27.10
N THR A 242 -9.07 10.02 -26.79
CA THR A 242 -8.28 10.05 -25.54
C THR A 242 -9.18 9.99 -24.30
N ILE A 243 -10.27 10.76 -24.30
CA ILE A 243 -11.23 10.77 -23.19
C ILE A 243 -11.95 9.43 -23.05
N GLN A 244 -12.33 8.80 -24.16
CA GLN A 244 -12.95 7.47 -24.15
C GLN A 244 -11.99 6.42 -23.59
N LEU A 245 -10.74 6.40 -24.07
CA LEU A 245 -9.69 5.50 -23.57
C LEU A 245 -9.44 5.68 -22.06
N TYR A 246 -9.43 6.92 -21.56
CA TYR A 246 -9.30 7.17 -20.12
C TYR A 246 -10.48 6.64 -19.33
N ARG A 247 -11.71 6.87 -19.80
CA ARG A 247 -12.93 6.40 -19.13
C ARG A 247 -12.97 4.87 -19.05
N GLU A 248 -12.69 4.20 -20.17
CA GLU A 248 -12.83 2.75 -20.27
C GLU A 248 -11.63 2.00 -19.69
N GLY A 249 -10.41 2.51 -19.91
CA GLY A 249 -9.18 1.84 -19.51
C GLY A 249 -8.63 2.25 -18.14
N VAL A 250 -8.92 3.45 -17.64
CA VAL A 250 -8.36 3.95 -16.37
C VAL A 250 -9.41 4.12 -15.28
N VAL A 251 -10.54 4.75 -15.55
CA VAL A 251 -11.55 5.02 -14.51
C VAL A 251 -12.13 3.72 -13.95
N SER A 252 -12.39 2.75 -14.81
CA SER A 252 -12.84 1.40 -14.43
C SER A 252 -11.81 0.69 -13.55
N GLY A 253 -10.54 0.63 -14.00
CA GLY A 253 -9.44 -0.01 -13.27
C GLY A 253 -9.16 0.65 -11.93
N ARG A 254 -9.19 1.99 -11.87
CA ARG A 254 -9.07 2.75 -10.60
C ARG A 254 -10.18 2.41 -9.62
N ASN A 255 -11.43 2.28 -10.08
CA ASN A 255 -12.55 1.94 -9.21
C ASN A 255 -12.39 0.53 -8.65
N ALA A 256 -12.05 -0.44 -9.51
CA ALA A 256 -11.78 -1.80 -9.08
C ALA A 256 -10.68 -1.83 -8.01
N LEU A 257 -9.60 -1.08 -8.23
CA LEU A 257 -8.50 -0.93 -7.27
C LEU A 257 -8.90 -0.32 -5.94
N GLY A 258 -9.82 0.65 -5.93
CA GLY A 258 -10.31 1.27 -4.68
C GLY A 258 -11.18 0.33 -3.84
N HIS A 259 -11.67 -0.77 -4.41
CA HIS A 259 -12.45 -1.79 -3.71
C HIS A 259 -11.71 -3.12 -3.57
N ALA A 260 -10.51 -3.23 -4.15
CA ALA A 260 -9.76 -4.47 -4.11
C ALA A 260 -9.11 -4.67 -2.74
N VAL A 261 -9.15 -5.90 -2.26
CA VAL A 261 -8.57 -6.31 -0.98
C VAL A 261 -7.35 -7.19 -1.26
N LEU A 262 -6.31 -7.04 -0.43
CA LEU A 262 -5.15 -7.91 -0.48
C LEU A 262 -5.56 -9.35 -0.16
N VAL A 263 -5.16 -10.31 -1.00
CA VAL A 263 -5.51 -11.72 -0.78
C VAL A 263 -4.80 -12.24 0.46
N PRO A 264 -5.51 -12.66 1.53
CA PRO A 264 -4.91 -13.00 2.83
C PRO A 264 -4.02 -14.26 2.86
N GLN A 265 -3.89 -15.00 1.74
CA GLN A 265 -3.21 -16.30 1.67
C GLN A 265 -2.24 -16.40 0.48
N GLY A 266 -1.27 -15.50 0.42
CA GLY A 266 -0.07 -15.73 -0.39
C GLY A 266 -0.17 -15.21 -1.82
N LYS A 267 0.09 -13.92 -1.95
CA LYS A 267 1.06 -13.31 -2.88
C LYS A 267 0.90 -11.79 -2.77
N PRO A 268 1.95 -11.04 -2.42
CA PRO A 268 1.89 -9.58 -2.31
C PRO A 268 1.48 -8.84 -3.57
N ASN A 269 1.52 -9.57 -4.68
CA ASN A 269 1.54 -9.05 -6.02
C ASN A 269 0.16 -9.14 -6.67
N THR A 270 -0.89 -9.46 -5.91
CA THR A 270 -2.23 -9.64 -6.43
C THR A 270 -3.28 -9.11 -5.46
N VAL A 271 -4.21 -8.31 -5.99
CA VAL A 271 -5.42 -7.88 -5.28
C VAL A 271 -6.64 -8.49 -5.95
N VAL A 272 -7.69 -8.74 -5.18
CA VAL A 272 -8.96 -9.25 -5.72
C VAL A 272 -10.02 -8.19 -5.54
N ASP A 273 -10.69 -7.82 -6.63
CA ASP A 273 -11.82 -6.90 -6.60
C ASP A 273 -13.11 -7.58 -6.07
N ASP A 274 -14.16 -6.80 -5.83
CA ASP A 274 -15.47 -7.29 -5.37
C ASP A 274 -16.10 -8.33 -6.32
N ALA A 275 -15.66 -8.39 -7.59
CA ALA A 275 -16.14 -9.36 -8.57
C ALA A 275 -15.32 -10.67 -8.59
N GLY A 276 -14.31 -10.79 -7.73
CA GLY A 276 -13.43 -11.94 -7.66
C GLY A 276 -12.34 -11.95 -8.73
N LYS A 277 -12.15 -10.85 -9.47
CA LYS A 277 -11.09 -10.74 -10.48
C LYS A 277 -9.78 -10.37 -9.80
N ALA A 278 -8.76 -11.18 -10.05
CA ALA A 278 -7.40 -10.91 -9.61
C ALA A 278 -6.75 -9.85 -10.53
N VAL A 279 -6.07 -8.87 -9.93
CA VAL A 279 -5.28 -7.87 -10.65
C VAL A 279 -3.84 -7.96 -10.14
N ASP A 280 -2.88 -8.11 -11.05
CA ASP A 280 -1.48 -8.36 -10.69
C ASP A 280 -0.54 -7.16 -10.98
N ILE A 281 0.75 -7.32 -10.68
CA ILE A 281 1.77 -6.28 -10.89
C ILE A 281 1.92 -5.88 -12.37
N GLU A 282 1.75 -6.82 -13.31
CA GLU A 282 1.89 -6.52 -14.73
C GLU A 282 0.67 -5.74 -15.22
N ASP A 283 -0.54 -6.08 -14.75
CA ASP A 283 -1.74 -5.25 -14.95
C ASP A 283 -1.53 -3.83 -14.42
N MET A 284 -0.95 -3.66 -13.23
CA MET A 284 -0.62 -2.34 -12.67
C MET A 284 0.42 -1.61 -13.50
N ARG A 285 1.38 -2.32 -14.08
CA ARG A 285 2.40 -1.73 -14.95
C ARG A 285 1.78 -1.20 -16.23
N GLU A 286 0.93 -1.98 -16.89
CA GLU A 286 0.25 -1.54 -18.11
C GLU A 286 -0.72 -0.39 -17.83
N LEU A 287 -1.45 -0.42 -16.71
CA LEU A 287 -2.28 0.70 -16.27
C LEU A 287 -1.44 1.97 -16.05
N ARG A 288 -0.28 1.88 -15.40
CA ARG A 288 0.64 3.03 -15.21
C ARG A 288 1.15 3.59 -16.54
N LYS A 289 1.50 2.73 -17.50
CA LYS A 289 1.92 3.16 -18.84
C LYS A 289 0.80 3.87 -19.59
N LEU A 290 -0.42 3.34 -19.52
CA LEU A 290 -1.60 3.98 -20.10
C LEU A 290 -1.86 5.36 -19.48
N ILE A 291 -1.83 5.46 -18.15
CA ILE A 291 -2.00 6.73 -17.43
C ILE A 291 -0.92 7.73 -17.84
N LEU A 292 0.35 7.31 -17.96
CA LEU A 292 1.44 8.19 -18.37
C LEU A 292 1.19 8.81 -19.74
N ARG A 293 0.80 7.99 -20.71
CA ARG A 293 0.45 8.44 -22.06
C ARG A 293 -0.75 9.40 -22.02
N LEU A 294 -1.86 8.98 -21.42
CA LEU A 294 -3.08 9.79 -21.38
C LEU A 294 -2.85 11.11 -20.64
N ARG A 295 -2.02 11.14 -19.59
CA ARG A 295 -1.66 12.38 -18.87
C ARG A 295 -0.93 13.37 -19.78
N ALA A 296 -0.07 12.89 -20.68
CA ALA A 296 0.56 13.75 -21.69
C ALA A 296 -0.48 14.28 -22.68
N ASP A 297 -1.39 13.42 -23.16
CA ASP A 297 -2.45 13.81 -24.09
C ASP A 297 -3.42 14.84 -23.49
N PHE A 298 -3.84 14.65 -22.23
CA PHE A 298 -4.68 15.61 -21.50
C PHE A 298 -3.98 16.95 -21.24
N ARG A 299 -2.67 16.95 -21.00
CA ARG A 299 -1.89 18.20 -20.87
C ARG A 299 -1.84 18.94 -22.20
N ALA A 300 -1.55 18.23 -23.29
CA ALA A 300 -1.55 18.83 -24.62
C ALA A 300 -2.92 19.42 -24.99
N LEU A 301 -4.02 18.72 -24.67
CA LEU A 301 -5.38 19.25 -24.84
C LEU A 301 -5.59 20.52 -24.01
N LEU A 302 -5.23 20.50 -22.72
CA LEU A 302 -5.38 21.66 -21.83
C LEU A 302 -4.61 22.87 -22.35
N ASP A 303 -3.35 22.69 -22.72
CA ASP A 303 -2.49 23.75 -23.25
C ASP A 303 -3.07 24.31 -24.55
N ALA A 304 -3.58 23.44 -25.44
CA ALA A 304 -4.19 23.85 -26.70
C ALA A 304 -5.51 24.61 -26.53
N MET A 305 -6.29 24.32 -25.48
CA MET A 305 -7.53 25.04 -25.15
C MET A 305 -7.28 26.40 -24.46
N GLN A 306 -6.05 26.65 -23.99
CA GLN A 306 -5.66 27.90 -23.35
C GLN A 306 -5.04 28.92 -24.33
N MET A 307 -4.69 28.48 -25.54
CA MET A 307 -4.18 29.33 -26.62
C MET A 307 -5.32 29.91 -27.45
#